data_AF-A0A1J4MJE8-F1
#
_entry.id   AF-A0A1J4MJE8-F1
#
_cell.length_a   1.000
_cell.length_b   1.000
_cell.length_c   1.000
_cell.angle_alpha   90.00
_cell.angle_beta   90.00
_cell.angle_gamma   90.00
#
_symmetry.space_group_name_H-M   'P 1'
#
loop_
_entity.id
_entity.type
_entity.pdbx_description
1 polymer ?
#
loop_
_entity_poly.entity_id
_entity_poly.type
_entity_poly.pdbx_seq_one_letter_code
_entity_poly.pdbx_strand_id
1 'polypeptide(L)'
;MQIYKGFDIGTAKVSKEIRNTIPHHLLDVFDVNEDCTASKYISLAIPIIDGLISKNTIPIIVGGTHMYLKALIWESIIDSKTDNDVNPSIKDEEYLEFTNRELFEQLSKIDPERASSLHINDRRKMIRGIEVNFLLIFIRII
;
A
#
# COMPACT_ATOMS: atom_id res chain seq x y z
N MET A 1 6.17 5.40 -8.11
CA MET A 1 6.23 6.24 -9.33
C MET A 1 7.01 5.58 -10.46
N GLN A 2 8.25 5.13 -10.26
CA GLN A 2 9.02 4.46 -11.32
C GLN A 2 8.43 3.12 -11.82
N ILE A 3 7.47 2.56 -11.07
CA ILE A 3 6.67 1.40 -11.43
C ILE A 3 5.73 1.64 -12.64
N TYR A 4 5.44 2.89 -12.98
CA TYR A 4 4.44 3.24 -14.00
C TYR A 4 5.05 3.42 -15.39
N LYS A 5 4.45 2.78 -16.39
CA LYS A 5 4.82 2.90 -17.81
C LYS A 5 4.72 4.36 -18.30
N GLY A 6 5.65 4.76 -19.17
CA GLY A 6 5.63 6.08 -19.84
C GLY A 6 5.99 7.29 -18.96
N PHE A 7 6.05 7.13 -17.63
CA PHE A 7 6.45 8.20 -16.70
C PHE A 7 7.97 8.23 -16.47
N ASP A 8 8.74 8.50 -17.52
CA ASP A 8 10.21 8.38 -17.44
C ASP A 8 10.89 9.64 -16.89
N ILE A 9 10.60 10.81 -17.48
CA ILE A 9 11.31 12.06 -17.17
C ILE A 9 10.97 12.57 -15.77
N GLY A 10 9.68 12.73 -15.48
CA GLY A 10 9.21 13.30 -14.20
C GLY A 10 9.47 12.43 -12.96
N THR A 11 9.85 11.16 -13.15
CA THR A 11 10.15 10.24 -12.05
C THR A 11 11.64 9.91 -11.94
N ALA A 12 12.47 10.59 -12.75
CA ALA A 12 13.90 10.31 -12.89
C ALA A 12 14.17 8.81 -13.08
N LYS A 13 13.36 8.18 -13.95
CA LYS A 13 13.44 6.73 -14.16
C LYS A 13 14.77 6.39 -14.84
N VAL A 14 15.40 5.31 -14.39
CA VAL A 14 16.68 4.84 -14.92
C VAL A 14 16.60 4.71 -16.45
N SER A 15 17.61 5.19 -17.18
CA SER A 15 17.59 5.13 -18.65
C SER A 15 17.66 3.69 -19.15
N LYS A 16 17.14 3.44 -20.37
CA LYS A 16 17.20 2.10 -20.99
C LYS A 16 18.64 1.60 -21.14
N GLU A 17 19.58 2.51 -21.42
CA GLU A 17 21.02 2.21 -21.52
C GLU A 17 21.56 1.58 -20.24
N ILE A 18 21.23 2.14 -19.07
CA ILE A 18 21.65 1.61 -17.76
C ILE A 18 20.89 0.31 -17.44
N ARG A 19 19.61 0.22 -17.78
CA ARG A 19 18.83 -1.03 -17.55
C ARG A 19 19.36 -2.21 -18.36
N ASN A 20 20.03 -1.97 -19.48
CA ASN A 20 20.65 -3.01 -20.29
C ASN A 20 21.97 -3.52 -19.68
N THR A 21 22.62 -2.73 -18.82
CA THR A 21 23.86 -3.15 -18.14
C THR A 21 23.59 -3.83 -16.81
N ILE A 22 22.56 -3.40 -16.09
CA ILE A 22 22.17 -3.96 -14.79
C ILE A 22 20.66 -4.22 -14.78
N PRO A 23 20.22 -5.46 -14.51
CA PRO A 23 18.80 -5.78 -14.39
C PRO A 23 18.14 -4.95 -13.27
N HIS A 24 17.10 -4.19 -13.64
CA HIS A 24 16.23 -3.51 -12.69
C HIS A 24 14.87 -4.18 -12.72
N HIS A 25 14.39 -4.57 -11.54
CA HIS A 25 13.06 -5.17 -11.37
C HIS A 25 12.02 -4.09 -11.00
N LEU A 26 10.75 -4.39 -11.24
CA LEU A 26 9.60 -3.52 -10.88
C LEU A 26 9.63 -2.11 -11.49
N LEU A 27 10.23 -1.96 -12.67
CA LEU A 27 10.06 -0.78 -13.52
C LEU A 27 9.01 -1.07 -14.58
N ASP A 28 8.17 -0.09 -14.90
CA ASP A 28 7.18 -0.18 -15.98
C ASP A 28 6.19 -1.36 -15.85
N VAL A 29 5.87 -1.76 -14.62
CA VAL A 29 4.99 -2.90 -14.31
C VAL A 29 3.51 -2.53 -14.27
N PHE A 30 3.16 -1.27 -14.03
CA PHE A 30 1.78 -0.78 -14.00
C PHE A 30 1.52 0.23 -15.12
N ASP A 31 0.29 0.25 -15.63
CA ASP A 31 -0.22 1.36 -16.44
C ASP A 31 -0.57 2.56 -15.55
N VAL A 32 -0.53 3.76 -16.11
CA VAL A 32 -0.67 5.02 -15.36
C VAL A 32 -2.04 5.19 -14.67
N ASN A 33 -3.04 4.47 -15.14
CA ASN A 33 -4.40 4.48 -14.59
C ASN A 33 -4.61 3.39 -13.51
N GLU A 34 -3.58 2.61 -13.19
CA GLU A 34 -3.68 1.54 -12.20
C GLU A 34 -3.17 1.97 -10.83
N ASP A 35 -3.89 1.61 -9.77
CA ASP A 35 -3.43 1.86 -8.42
C ASP A 35 -2.45 0.79 -7.94
N CYS A 36 -1.28 1.24 -7.47
CA CYS A 36 -0.30 0.39 -6.80
C CYS A 36 -0.33 0.61 -5.28
N THR A 37 -0.91 -0.35 -4.56
CA THR A 37 -0.86 -0.41 -3.11
C THR A 37 0.47 -1.02 -2.63
N ALA A 38 0.82 -0.82 -1.35
CA ALA A 38 1.98 -1.49 -0.76
C ALA A 38 1.87 -3.02 -0.86
N SER A 39 0.68 -3.57 -0.59
CA SER A 39 0.40 -5.01 -0.72
C SER A 39 0.66 -5.52 -2.14
N LYS A 40 0.14 -4.84 -3.18
CA LYS A 40 0.42 -5.19 -4.58
C LYS A 40 1.92 -5.15 -4.88
N TYR A 41 2.61 -4.10 -4.46
CA TYR A 41 4.06 -4.00 -4.63
C TYR A 41 4.80 -5.19 -4.01
N ILE A 42 4.45 -5.59 -2.78
CA ILE A 42 5.09 -6.69 -2.06
C ILE A 42 4.79 -8.03 -2.73
N SER A 43 3.55 -8.26 -3.18
CA SER A 43 3.18 -9.48 -3.92
C SER A 43 4.00 -9.69 -5.20
N LEU A 44 4.46 -8.61 -5.82
CA LEU A 44 5.35 -8.66 -6.98
C LEU A 44 6.83 -8.74 -6.59
N ALA A 45 7.23 -8.07 -5.50
CA ALA A 45 8.61 -7.98 -5.07
C ALA A 45 9.14 -9.28 -4.44
N ILE A 46 8.36 -9.93 -3.57
CA ILE A 46 8.80 -11.11 -2.81
C ILE A 46 9.22 -12.27 -3.74
N PRO A 47 8.42 -12.67 -4.75
CA PRO A 47 8.84 -13.75 -5.66
C PRO A 47 10.11 -13.44 -6.44
N ILE A 48 10.36 -12.17 -6.76
CA ILE A 48 11.59 -11.73 -7.44
C ILE A 48 12.79 -11.86 -6.50
N ILE A 49 12.64 -11.38 -5.27
CA ILE A 49 13.68 -11.46 -4.22
C ILE A 49 14.05 -12.92 -3.97
N ASP A 50 13.06 -13.78 -3.73
CA ASP A 50 13.27 -15.22 -3.50
C ASP A 50 13.91 -15.91 -4.71
N GLY A 51 13.49 -15.52 -5.92
CA GLY A 51 14.05 -15.99 -7.18
C GLY A 51 15.51 -15.60 -7.40
N LEU A 52 15.95 -14.46 -6.87
CA LEU A 52 17.36 -14.03 -6.91
C LEU A 52 18.19 -14.74 -5.84
N ILE A 53 17.67 -14.84 -4.62
CA ILE A 53 18.33 -15.51 -3.50
C ILE A 53 18.56 -16.99 -3.82
N SER A 54 17.56 -17.68 -4.38
CA SER A 54 17.68 -19.08 -4.81
C SER A 54 18.75 -19.31 -5.89
N LYS A 55 19.15 -18.26 -6.61
CA LYS A 55 20.23 -18.26 -7.60
C LYS A 55 21.56 -17.75 -7.02
N ASN A 56 21.70 -17.66 -5.70
CA ASN A 56 22.86 -17.08 -5.01
C ASN A 56 23.17 -15.64 -5.45
N THR A 57 22.16 -14.88 -5.88
CA THR A 57 22.28 -13.47 -6.23
C THR A 57 21.77 -12.61 -5.09
N ILE A 58 22.57 -11.66 -4.61
CA ILE A 58 22.17 -10.75 -3.53
C ILE A 58 21.26 -9.66 -4.11
N PRO A 59 19.97 -9.59 -3.71
CA PRO A 59 19.08 -8.53 -4.15
C PRO A 59 19.45 -7.20 -3.49
N ILE A 60 19.56 -6.14 -4.28
CA ILE A 60 19.78 -4.78 -3.78
C ILE A 60 18.50 -3.98 -4.03
N ILE A 61 17.85 -3.55 -2.94
CA ILE A 61 16.64 -2.75 -3.00
C ILE A 61 17.03 -1.27 -3.03
N VAL A 62 16.63 -0.58 -4.10
CA VAL A 62 16.92 0.85 -4.31
C VAL A 62 15.61 1.64 -4.50
N GLY A 63 15.56 2.86 -3.97
CA GLY A 63 14.40 3.74 -4.09
C GLY A 63 14.19 4.64 -2.88
N GLY A 64 13.15 5.49 -2.92
CA GLY A 64 12.87 6.50 -1.89
C GLY A 64 11.49 6.39 -1.21
N THR A 65 10.66 5.43 -1.60
CA THR A 65 9.32 5.26 -1.02
C THR A 65 9.39 4.45 0.26
N HIS A 66 9.71 5.13 1.36
CA HIS A 66 9.90 4.53 2.68
C HIS A 66 8.80 3.53 3.06
N MET A 67 7.53 3.84 2.78
CA MET A 67 6.40 2.96 3.08
C MET A 67 6.54 1.56 2.46
N TYR A 68 6.98 1.44 1.21
CA TYR A 68 7.16 0.15 0.55
C TYR A 68 8.33 -0.62 1.12
N LEU A 69 9.43 0.07 1.45
CA LEU A 69 10.57 -0.54 2.14
C LEU A 69 10.18 -1.04 3.53
N LYS A 70 9.44 -0.24 4.30
CA LYS A 70 8.93 -0.63 5.61
C LYS A 70 8.09 -1.89 5.50
N ALA A 71 7.18 -1.93 4.53
CA ALA A 71 6.29 -3.05 4.32
C ALA A 71 7.03 -4.33 3.87
N LEU A 72 8.14 -4.21 3.12
CA LEU A 72 9.00 -5.35 2.80
C LEU A 72 9.80 -5.89 4.00
N ILE A 73 10.25 -5.01 4.90
CA ILE A 73 11.11 -5.39 6.04
C ILE A 73 10.28 -5.91 7.22
N TRP A 74 9.11 -5.33 7.45
CA TRP A 74 8.25 -5.65 8.58
C TRP A 74 6.94 -6.27 8.09
N GLU A 75 6.82 -7.60 8.21
CA GLU A 75 5.60 -8.35 7.91
C GLU A 75 4.37 -7.76 8.63
N SER A 76 4.56 -7.24 9.84
CA SER A 76 3.50 -6.69 10.69
C SER A 76 2.83 -5.42 10.13
N ILE A 77 3.43 -4.75 9.14
CA ILE A 77 2.84 -3.55 8.50
C ILE A 77 1.79 -3.94 7.45
N ILE A 78 1.89 -5.16 6.91
CA ILE A 78 0.92 -5.76 6.00
C ILE A 78 0.06 -6.79 6.75
N ASP A 79 0.01 -6.72 8.09
CA ASP A 79 -0.83 -7.63 8.86
C ASP A 79 -2.28 -7.15 8.77
N SER A 80 -2.85 -7.38 7.59
CA SER A 80 -4.26 -7.62 7.47
C SER A 80 -4.48 -8.42 6.19
N LYS A 81 -5.00 -9.63 6.36
CA LYS A 81 -5.72 -10.38 5.32
C LYS A 81 -6.92 -9.61 4.73
N THR A 82 -7.06 -8.31 5.03
CA THR A 82 -8.08 -7.38 4.56
C THR A 82 -7.57 -6.40 3.49
N ASP A 83 -6.29 -6.42 3.12
CA ASP A 83 -5.79 -5.63 1.97
C ASP A 83 -5.95 -6.35 0.62
N ASN A 84 -6.47 -7.57 0.62
CA ASN A 84 -7.01 -8.20 -0.59
C ASN A 84 -8.39 -7.57 -0.85
N ASP A 85 -8.50 -6.83 -1.95
CA ASP A 85 -9.74 -6.30 -2.54
C ASP A 85 -10.45 -5.08 -1.92
N VAL A 86 -9.84 -4.33 -0.99
CA VAL A 86 -10.34 -2.97 -0.72
C VAL A 86 -9.70 -2.01 -1.72
N ASN A 87 -10.31 -1.99 -2.89
CA ASN A 87 -10.08 -1.04 -3.96
C ASN A 87 -9.98 0.39 -3.36
N PRO A 88 -8.87 1.13 -3.53
CA PRO A 88 -8.72 2.48 -2.97
C PRO A 88 -9.74 3.49 -3.53
N SER A 89 -10.55 3.09 -4.51
CA SER A 89 -11.66 3.83 -5.09
C SER A 89 -13.03 3.54 -4.48
N ILE A 90 -13.15 2.59 -3.53
CA ILE A 90 -14.43 2.32 -2.86
C ILE A 90 -14.59 3.30 -1.69
N LYS A 91 -15.31 4.38 -2.02
CA LYS A 91 -16.25 5.15 -1.19
C LYS A 91 -15.70 6.10 -0.10
N ASP A 92 -14.88 7.07 -0.49
CA ASP A 92 -15.01 8.39 0.19
C ASP A 92 -16.46 8.90 0.06
N GLU A 93 -17.16 8.54 -1.03
CA GLU A 93 -18.55 8.90 -1.33
C GLU A 93 -19.56 8.57 -0.22
N GLU A 94 -19.50 7.37 0.36
CA GLU A 94 -20.43 6.96 1.43
C GLU A 94 -20.19 7.75 2.72
N TYR A 95 -18.97 8.26 2.89
CA TYR A 95 -18.61 9.06 4.04
C TYR A 95 -18.67 10.58 3.78
N LEU A 96 -18.91 11.05 2.55
CA LEU A 96 -18.86 12.47 2.17
C LEU A 96 -19.72 13.36 3.07
N GLU A 97 -20.89 12.88 3.46
CA GLU A 97 -21.85 13.62 4.29
C GLU A 97 -21.42 13.73 5.76
N PHE A 98 -20.52 12.85 6.22
CA PHE A 98 -20.05 12.87 7.60
C PHE A 98 -18.94 13.91 7.78
N THR A 99 -19.05 14.70 8.84
CA THR A 99 -17.98 15.54 9.34
C THR A 99 -16.84 14.71 9.92
N ASN A 100 -15.64 15.29 9.98
CA ASN A 100 -14.50 14.62 10.61
C ASN A 100 -14.76 14.23 12.07
N ARG A 101 -15.58 15.02 12.78
CA ARG A 101 -15.95 14.74 14.17
C ARG A 101 -16.86 13.53 14.28
N GLU A 102 -17.85 13.40 13.39
CA GLU A 102 -18.73 12.23 13.36
C GLU A 102 -17.95 10.96 13.03
N LEU A 103 -17.01 11.03 12.08
CA LEU A 103 -16.11 9.90 11.79
C LEU A 103 -15.22 9.54 12.99
N PHE A 104 -14.69 10.54 13.69
CA PHE A 104 -13.90 10.31 14.89
C PHE A 104 -14.73 9.66 16.00
N GLU A 105 -15.97 10.10 16.20
CA GLU A 105 -16.89 9.53 17.20
C GLU A 105 -17.30 8.10 16.84
N GLN A 106 -17.52 7.81 15.55
CA GLN A 106 -17.76 6.44 15.08
C GLN A 106 -16.56 5.54 15.32
N LEU A 107 -15.36 5.98 14.92
CA LEU A 107 -14.14 5.21 15.14
C LEU A 107 -13.88 5.01 16.64
N SER A 108 -14.10 6.03 17.48
CA SER A 108 -13.87 5.93 18.93
C SER A 108 -14.77 4.89 19.60
N LYS A 109 -15.97 4.64 19.07
CA LYS A 109 -16.87 3.59 19.58
C LYS A 109 -16.41 2.18 19.20
N ILE A 110 -15.74 2.06 18.06
CA ILE A 110 -15.40 0.78 17.42
C ILE A 110 -13.96 0.35 17.79
N ASP A 111 -13.03 1.30 17.77
CA ASP A 111 -11.60 1.12 18.03
C ASP A 111 -11.03 2.38 18.74
N PRO A 112 -11.21 2.48 20.07
CA PRO A 112 -10.79 3.64 20.84
C PRO A 112 -9.26 3.82 20.89
N GLU A 113 -8.50 2.73 20.85
CA GLU A 113 -7.02 2.80 20.81
C GLU A 113 -6.57 3.46 19.51
N ARG A 114 -7.08 3.00 18.36
CA ARG A 114 -6.75 3.60 17.08
C ARG A 114 -7.23 5.05 16.98
N ALA A 115 -8.45 5.35 17.44
CA ALA A 115 -8.96 6.73 17.48
C ALA A 115 -8.02 7.66 18.26
N SER A 116 -7.52 7.21 19.43
CA SER A 116 -6.60 8.01 20.25
C SER A 116 -5.26 8.32 19.58
N SER A 117 -4.83 7.49 18.62
CA SER A 117 -3.57 7.65 17.89
C SER A 117 -3.68 8.58 16.67
N LEU A 118 -4.89 8.93 16.25
CA LEU A 118 -5.15 9.69 15.02
C LEU A 118 -5.51 11.14 15.31
N HIS A 119 -5.03 12.04 14.46
CA HIS A 119 -5.52 13.41 14.46
C HIS A 119 -6.93 13.47 13.83
N ILE A 120 -7.81 14.34 14.32
CA ILE A 120 -9.19 14.48 13.79
C ILE A 120 -9.25 14.84 12.29
N ASN A 121 -8.19 15.43 11.74
CA ASN A 121 -8.09 15.75 10.32
C ASN A 121 -7.52 14.61 9.46
N ASP A 122 -7.08 13.49 10.06
CA ASP A 122 -6.63 12.30 9.34
C ASP A 122 -7.83 11.47 8.83
N ARG A 123 -8.75 12.13 8.12
CA ARG A 123 -10.04 11.58 7.66
C ARG A 123 -9.91 10.23 6.98
N ARG A 124 -8.96 10.10 6.05
CA ARG A 124 -8.71 8.85 5.31
C ARG A 124 -8.31 7.69 6.23
N LYS A 125 -7.53 7.96 7.28
CA LYS A 125 -7.14 6.91 8.26
C LYS A 125 -8.30 6.55 9.18
N MET A 126 -9.17 7.51 9.49
CA MET A 126 -10.38 7.24 10.27
C MET A 126 -11.36 6.35 9.51
N ILE A 127 -11.67 6.71 8.25
CA ILE A 127 -12.54 5.90 7.36
C ILE A 127 -11.99 4.47 7.26
N ARG A 128 -10.69 4.33 6.94
CA ARG A 128 -10.05 3.01 6.84
C ARG A 128 -10.10 2.22 8.16
N GLY A 129 -9.99 2.89 9.31
CA GLY A 129 -10.13 2.23 10.62
C GLY A 129 -11.54 1.67 10.84
N ILE A 130 -12.57 2.41 10.43
CA ILE A 130 -13.96 2.00 10.52
C ILE A 130 -14.23 0.78 9.60
N GLU A 131 -13.78 0.85 8.35
CA GLU A 131 -13.99 -0.22 7.35
C GLU A 131 -13.34 -1.55 7.75
N VAL A 132 -12.09 -1.51 8.20
CA VAL A 132 -11.35 -2.72 8.60
C VAL A 132 -12.07 -3.43 9.75
N ASN A 133 -12.62 -2.68 10.70
CA ASN A 133 -13.32 -3.29 11.83
C ASN A 133 -14.65 -3.95 11.41
N PHE A 134 -15.45 -3.30 10.56
CA PHE A 134 -16.66 -3.91 10.00
C PHE A 134 -16.36 -5.22 9.25
N LEU A 135 -15.27 -5.26 8.48
CA LEU A 135 -14.87 -6.44 7.73
C LEU A 135 -14.37 -7.58 8.65
N LEU A 136 -13.66 -7.25 9.73
CA LEU A 136 -13.23 -8.21 10.76
C LEU A 136 -14.40 -8.80 11.55
N ILE A 137 -15.46 -8.02 11.81
CA ILE A 137 -16.69 -8.53 12.44
C ILE A 137 -17.38 -9.53 11.51
N PHE A 138 -17.48 -9.22 10.22
CA PHE A 138 -18.15 -10.08 9.24
C PHE A 138 -17.44 -11.44 9.07
N ILE A 139 -16.10 -11.45 9.06
CA ILE A 139 -15.30 -12.68 8.97
C ILE A 139 -15.43 -13.55 10.23
N ARG A 140 -15.68 -12.97 11.41
CA ARG A 140 -15.81 -13.73 12.68
C ARG A 140 -17.17 -14.41 12.87
N ILE A 141 -18.17 -14.06 12.06
CA ILE A 141 -19.54 -14.59 12.17
C ILE A 141 -19.79 -15.80 11.23
N ILE A 142 -18.86 -16.06 10.31
CA ILE A 142 -18.87 -17.22 9.39
C ILE A 142 -17.90 -18.29 9.91
#